data_AF-Q9TQV7-F1
#
_entry.id   AF-Q9TQV7-F1
#
_cell.length_a   1.000
_cell.length_b   1.000
_cell.length_c   1.000
_cell.angle_alpha   90.00
_cell.angle_beta   90.00
_cell.angle_gamma   90.00
#
_symmetry.space_group_name_H-M   'P 1'
#
loop_
_entity.id
_entity.type
_entity.pdbx_description
1 polymer ?
#
loop_
_entity_poly.entity_id
_entity_poly.type
_entity_poly.pdbx_seq_one_letter_code
_entity_poly.pdbx_strand_id
1 'polypeptide(L)' 'LCLAEQTVRWCTVSNHEVSKCASFRDSMKSIVPAPPLVACVKRTSYLECIKAIA' A
#
# COMPACT_ATOMS: atom_id res chain seq x y z
N LEU A 1 -7.46 -2.18 24.45
CA LEU A 1 -6.73 -1.24 23.56
C LEU A 1 -6.93 -1.73 22.13
N CYS A 2 -7.87 -1.15 21.37
CA CYS A 2 -7.99 -1.46 19.94
C CYS A 2 -6.84 -0.76 19.22
N LEU A 3 -5.71 -1.44 19.04
CA LEU A 3 -4.77 -1.08 17.99
C LEU A 3 -5.45 -1.45 16.68
N ALA A 4 -6.25 -0.53 16.13
CA ALA A 4 -6.57 -0.61 14.72
C ALA A 4 -5.22 -0.54 14.01
N GLU A 5 -4.73 -1.69 13.51
CA GLU A 5 -3.57 -1.71 12.64
C GLU A 5 -3.90 -0.79 11.47
N GLN A 6 -3.33 0.42 11.47
CA GLN A 6 -3.53 1.40 10.41
C GLN A 6 -2.86 0.87 9.16
N THR A 7 -3.56 -0.03 8.45
CA THR A 7 -3.06 -0.69 7.26
C THR A 7 -3.60 0.04 6.04
N VAL A 8 -2.74 0.78 5.36
CA VAL A 8 -3.05 1.46 4.11
C VAL A 8 -2.91 0.45 2.97
N ARG A 9 -4.02 0.17 2.29
CA ARG A 9 -4.02 -0.65 1.07
C ARG A 9 -3.70 0.24 -0.13
N TRP A 10 -2.49 0.10 -0.66
CA TRP A 10 -2.02 0.85 -1.82
C TRP A 10 -2.29 0.05 -3.10
N CYS A 11 -3.12 0.59 -4.00
CA CYS A 11 -3.40 -0.04 -5.28
C CYS A 11 -2.32 0.30 -6.33
N THR A 12 -1.91 -0.69 -7.11
CA THR A 12 -0.88 -0.61 -8.16
C THR A 12 -1.42 -1.24 -9.44
N VAL A 13 -1.09 -0.70 -10.60
CA VAL A 13 -1.59 -1.19 -11.90
C VAL A 13 -0.50 -1.81 -12.77
N SER A 14 0.77 -1.60 -12.43
CA SER A 14 1.92 -2.10 -13.19
C SER A 14 2.91 -2.88 -12.32
N ASN A 15 3.71 -3.76 -12.93
CA ASN A 15 4.78 -4.47 -12.22
C ASN A 15 5.80 -3.49 -11.60
N HIS A 16 6.09 -2.40 -12.32
CA HIS A 16 6.98 -1.34 -11.83
C HIS A 16 6.43 -0.67 -10.57
N GLU A 17 5.12 -0.44 -10.50
CA GLU A 17 4.47 0.12 -9.32
C GLU A 17 4.43 -0.86 -8.14
N VAL A 18 4.23 -2.16 -8.39
CA VAL A 18 4.31 -3.18 -7.33
C VAL A 18 5.70 -3.16 -6.68
N SER A 19 6.76 -3.13 -7.49
CA SER A 19 8.14 -3.06 -6.97
C SER A 19 8.38 -1.75 -6.20
N LYS A 20 7.92 -0.61 -6.73
CA LYS A 20 8.02 0.69 -6.02
C LYS A 20 7.25 0.68 -4.70
N CYS A 21 6.07 0.07 -4.65
CA CYS A 21 5.26 -0.04 -3.44
C CYS A 21 5.96 -0.88 -2.37
N ALA A 22 6.61 -1.98 -2.75
CA ALA A 22 7.40 -2.80 -1.82
C ALA A 22 8.58 -2.00 -1.24
N SER A 23 9.35 -1.32 -2.08
CA SER A 23 10.43 -0.43 -1.62
C SER A 23 9.91 0.67 -0.70
N PHE A 24 8.79 1.29 -1.04
CA PHE A 24 8.17 2.34 -0.23
C PHE A 24 7.74 1.85 1.15
N ARG A 25 7.07 0.68 1.22
CA ARG A 25 6.70 0.03 2.49
C ARG A 25 7.93 -0.17 3.39
N ASP A 26 9.02 -0.66 2.82
CA ASP A 26 10.22 -0.98 3.59
C ASP A 26 10.98 0.30 4.00
N SER A 27 10.99 1.33 3.15
CA SER A 27 11.53 2.65 3.51
C SER A 27 10.72 3.33 4.61
N MET A 28 9.39 3.27 4.59
CA MET A 28 8.57 3.88 5.65
C MET A 28 8.82 3.26 7.02
N LYS A 29 9.04 1.95 7.08
CA LYS A 29 9.41 1.25 8.33
C LYS A 29 10.72 1.77 8.93
N SER A 30 11.64 2.24 8.09
CA SER A 30 12.95 2.74 8.52
C SER A 30 12.91 4.20 8.98
N ILE A 31 12.02 5.02 8.40
CA ILE A 31 12.03 6.49 8.56
C ILE A 31 11.01 6.97 9.60
N VAL A 32 9.86 6.32 9.71
CA VAL A 32 8.74 6.80 10.54
C VAL A 32 8.64 5.97 11.82
N PRO A 33 8.68 6.59 13.02
CA PRO A 33 8.37 5.90 14.27
C PRO A 33 6.88 5.50 14.27
N ALA A 34 6.59 4.21 14.41
CA ALA A 34 5.25 3.62 14.31
C ALA A 34 4.53 3.91 12.98
N PRO A 35 5.06 3.43 11.83
CA PRO A 35 4.43 3.65 10.53
C PRO A 35 3.13 2.85 10.41
N PRO A 36 2.14 3.37 9.66
CA PRO A 36 1.04 2.54 9.18
C PRO A 36 1.59 1.41 8.28
N LEU A 37 1.00 0.22 8.38
CA LEU A 37 1.36 -0.90 7.53
C LEU A 37 0.91 -0.63 6.09
N VAL A 38 1.79 -0.73 5.11
CA VAL A 38 1.41 -0.59 3.70
C VAL A 38 1.26 -1.97 3.06
N ALA A 39 0.07 -2.24 2.54
CA ALA A 39 -0.25 -3.44 1.78
C ALA A 39 -0.38 -3.09 0.29
N CYS A 40 0.49 -3.65 -0.55
CA CYS A 40 0.47 -3.43 -2.00
C CYS A 40 -0.53 -4.36 -2.68
N VAL A 41 -1.52 -3.81 -3.35
CA VAL A 41 -2.57 -4.56 -4.07
C VAL A 41 -2.38 -4.32 -5.56
N LYS A 42 -2.14 -5.38 -6.33
CA LYS A 42 -2.04 -5.28 -7.80
C LYS A 42 -3.40 -5.43 -8.45
N ARG A 43 -3.73 -4.53 -9.37
CA ARG A 43 -4.91 -4.56 -10.25
C ARG A 43 -4.50 -4.38 -11.70
N THR A 44 -5.47 -4.53 -12.60
CA THR A 44 -5.27 -4.48 -14.05
C THR A 44 -5.46 -3.08 -14.64
N SER A 45 -6.14 -2.17 -13.92
CA SER A 45 -6.34 -0.78 -14.35
C SER A 45 -6.63 0.14 -13.17
N TYR A 46 -6.50 1.45 -13.39
CA TYR A 46 -6.85 2.46 -12.40
C TYR A 46 -8.34 2.45 -12.04
N LEU A 47 -9.22 2.12 -12.99
CA LEU A 47 -10.65 2.00 -12.75
C LEU A 47 -10.94 0.88 -11.74
N GLU A 48 -10.24 -0.26 -11.87
CA GLU A 48 -10.34 -1.37 -10.91
C GLU A 48 -9.79 -0.99 -9.54
N CYS A 49 -8.77 -0.13 -9.46
CA CYS A 49 -8.33 0.44 -8.20
C CYS A 49 -9.40 1.31 -7.54
N ILE A 50 -10.07 2.18 -8.30
CA ILE A 50 -11.13 3.06 -7.79
C ILE A 50 -12.30 2.21 -7.27
N LYS A 51 -12.73 1.20 -8.02
CA LYS A 51 -13.77 0.25 -7.59
C LYS A 51 -13.39 -0.55 -6.34
N ALA A 52 -12.10 -0.82 -6.13
CA ALA A 52 -11.63 -1.56 -4.96
C ALA A 52 -11.55 -0.69 -3.69
N ILE A 53 -11.67 0.63 -3.82
CA ILE A 53 -11.67 1.60 -2.72
C ILE A 53 -13.11 2.02 -2.35
N ALA A 54 -14.01 2.05 -3.35
CA ALA A 54 -15.42 2.42 -3.21
C ALA A 54 -16.22 1.48 -2.30
#